data_AF-A0A519ZWR8-F1
#
_entry.id   AF-A0A519ZWR8-F1
#
_cell.length_a   1.000
_cell.length_b   1.000
_cell.length_c   1.000
_cell.angle_alpha   90.00
_cell.angle_beta   90.00
_cell.angle_gamma   90.00
#
_symmetry.space_group_name_H-M   'P 1'
#
loop_
_entity.id
_entity.type
_entity.pdbx_description
1 polymer ?
#
loop_
_entity_poly.entity_id
_entity_poly.type
_entity_poly.pdbx_seq_one_letter_code
_entity_poly.pdbx_strand_id
1 'polypeptide(L)'
;MDGLIFTNVHEYVHTQQKTTIGNTLLTQVVLEGVAELLAEKALKVSSPNPQIAFGKVKDAKIKAAFEREMFSSSMANWLYNSPNNEFKMRDLGYYVGYAICEKYYAQAKDKKLAVKEMIELDYNKEEDLLAFIEKSKYFAKPLAVYKEAFEKSRPEVIGIKEFENNSQNVNINTKTVTLYFSQPMNVNARGFDYGPTGEKNVLMVQKVIGFSADKKSFSYEIKLEPNRHYQSVVTERFRNEAGIPLKAYLINFKTAE
;
A
#
# COMPACT_ATOMS: atom_id res chain seq x y z
N MET A 1 -25.13 -13.77 -18.84
CA MET A 1 -24.46 -12.49 -19.14
C MET A 1 -24.92 -11.41 -18.16
N ASP A 2 -25.27 -11.79 -16.93
CA ASP A 2 -25.76 -10.84 -15.94
C ASP A 2 -24.58 -10.00 -15.44
N GLY A 3 -24.78 -8.69 -15.33
CA GLY A 3 -23.75 -7.74 -14.90
C GLY A 3 -22.88 -7.14 -16.01
N LEU A 4 -22.88 -7.67 -17.24
CA LEU A 4 -22.01 -7.13 -18.33
C LEU A 4 -22.25 -5.64 -18.61
N ILE A 5 -23.52 -5.21 -18.62
CA ILE A 5 -23.87 -3.79 -18.81
C ILE A 5 -23.30 -2.94 -17.67
N PHE A 6 -23.43 -3.41 -16.43
CA PHE A 6 -22.92 -2.70 -15.26
C PHE A 6 -21.39 -2.58 -15.31
N THR A 7 -20.70 -3.68 -15.58
CA THR A 7 -19.24 -3.70 -15.74
C THR A 7 -18.78 -2.73 -16.84
N ASN A 8 -19.44 -2.72 -18.00
CA ASN A 8 -19.06 -1.79 -19.07
C ASN A 8 -19.19 -0.32 -18.65
N VAL A 9 -20.23 0.03 -17.88
CA VAL A 9 -20.39 1.41 -17.38
C VAL A 9 -19.36 1.71 -16.28
N HIS A 10 -19.06 0.77 -15.39
CA HIS A 10 -17.98 0.89 -14.39
C HIS A 10 -16.64 1.20 -15.06
N GLU A 11 -16.24 0.39 -16.03
CA GLU A 11 -14.99 0.61 -16.79
C GLU A 11 -15.04 1.91 -17.59
N TYR A 12 -16.20 2.30 -18.11
CA TYR A 12 -16.35 3.59 -18.78
C TYR A 12 -16.10 4.76 -17.81
N VAL A 13 -16.56 4.69 -16.56
CA VAL A 13 -16.27 5.74 -15.56
C VAL A 13 -14.75 5.89 -15.33
N HIS A 14 -13.99 4.79 -15.31
CA HIS A 14 -12.53 4.86 -15.22
C HIS A 14 -11.88 5.66 -16.36
N THR A 15 -12.45 5.62 -17.57
CA THR A 15 -11.96 6.43 -18.70
C THR A 15 -12.19 7.94 -18.52
N GLN A 16 -13.06 8.32 -17.60
CA GLN A 16 -13.35 9.72 -17.30
C GLN A 16 -12.49 10.25 -16.14
N GLN A 17 -11.97 9.37 -15.27
CA GLN A 17 -11.09 9.74 -14.16
C GLN A 17 -9.70 10.17 -14.65
N LYS A 18 -9.05 11.08 -13.91
CA LYS A 18 -7.69 11.56 -14.25
C LYS A 18 -6.59 10.49 -14.19
N THR A 19 -6.81 9.43 -13.42
CA THR A 19 -5.92 8.27 -13.29
C THR A 19 -6.76 7.04 -12.99
N THR A 20 -6.23 5.86 -13.32
CA THR A 20 -6.78 4.56 -12.95
C THR A 20 -5.89 3.78 -11.98
N ILE A 21 -4.73 4.36 -11.63
CA ILE A 21 -3.73 3.74 -10.76
C ILE A 21 -3.52 4.63 -9.53
N GLY A 22 -3.76 4.05 -8.35
CA GLY A 22 -3.53 4.67 -7.05
C GLY A 22 -2.22 4.23 -6.40
N ASN A 23 -1.52 5.19 -5.79
CA ASN A 23 -0.25 4.94 -5.08
C ASN A 23 -0.42 4.25 -3.72
N THR A 24 -1.60 4.36 -3.11
CA THR A 24 -1.93 3.76 -1.81
C THR A 24 -3.22 2.98 -1.90
N LEU A 25 -3.44 2.08 -0.93
CA LEU A 25 -4.69 1.34 -0.81
C LEU A 25 -5.90 2.26 -0.78
N LEU A 26 -5.86 3.33 0.02
CA LEU A 26 -6.95 4.31 0.10
C LEU A 26 -7.22 4.94 -1.27
N THR A 27 -6.17 5.31 -2.00
CA THR A 27 -6.30 5.88 -3.35
C THR A 27 -7.02 4.92 -4.31
N GLN A 28 -6.52 3.68 -4.41
CA GLN A 28 -7.09 2.70 -5.34
C GLN A 28 -8.54 2.37 -4.97
N VAL A 29 -8.83 2.25 -3.68
CA VAL A 29 -10.17 1.93 -3.19
C VAL A 29 -11.17 3.04 -3.53
N VAL A 30 -10.82 4.32 -3.39
CA VAL A 30 -11.73 5.41 -3.75
C VAL A 30 -11.93 5.49 -5.28
N LEU A 31 -10.89 5.23 -6.08
CA LEU A 31 -11.01 5.13 -7.55
C LEU A 31 -12.08 4.10 -7.96
N GLU A 32 -11.96 2.87 -7.46
CA GLU A 32 -12.92 1.78 -7.70
C GLU A 32 -14.32 2.12 -7.16
N GLY A 33 -14.38 2.76 -5.99
CA GLY A 33 -15.62 3.20 -5.37
C GLY A 33 -16.40 4.22 -6.18
N VAL A 34 -15.71 5.15 -6.84
CA VAL A 34 -16.32 6.13 -7.74
C VAL A 34 -16.90 5.45 -8.98
N ALA A 35 -16.14 4.55 -9.60
CA ALA A 35 -16.62 3.79 -10.76
C ALA A 35 -17.87 2.97 -10.43
N GLU A 36 -17.86 2.27 -9.30
CA GLU A 36 -18.96 1.46 -8.82
C GLU A 36 -20.22 2.31 -8.54
N LEU A 37 -20.07 3.42 -7.82
CA LEU A 37 -21.19 4.30 -7.46
C LEU A 37 -21.78 5.00 -8.69
N LEU A 38 -20.93 5.54 -9.56
CA LEU A 38 -21.41 6.30 -10.72
C LEU A 38 -22.05 5.38 -11.77
N ALA A 39 -21.60 4.12 -11.89
CA ALA A 39 -22.30 3.12 -12.68
C ALA A 39 -23.72 2.85 -12.15
N GLU A 40 -23.87 2.68 -10.83
CA GLU A 40 -25.20 2.56 -10.18
C GLU A 40 -26.08 3.79 -10.48
N LYS A 41 -25.55 5.01 -10.38
CA LYS A 41 -26.35 6.23 -10.64
C LYS A 41 -26.72 6.40 -12.10
N ALA A 42 -25.81 6.08 -13.02
CA ALA A 42 -26.06 6.19 -14.45
C ALA A 42 -27.11 5.17 -14.93
N LEU A 43 -27.01 3.93 -14.47
CA LEU A 43 -27.89 2.83 -14.88
C LEU A 43 -29.18 2.77 -14.06
N LYS A 44 -29.24 3.43 -12.90
CA LYS A 44 -30.36 3.37 -11.94
C LYS A 44 -30.66 1.94 -11.48
N VAL A 45 -29.61 1.13 -11.31
CA VAL A 45 -29.67 -0.25 -10.80
C VAL A 45 -28.65 -0.41 -9.70
N SER A 46 -28.95 -1.21 -8.69
CA SER A 46 -27.97 -1.56 -7.66
C SER A 46 -26.77 -2.29 -8.25
N SER A 47 -25.60 -2.09 -7.66
CA SER A 47 -24.42 -2.88 -7.98
C SER A 47 -24.72 -4.40 -7.90
N PRO A 48 -24.36 -5.18 -8.93
CA PRO A 48 -24.47 -6.64 -8.90
C PRO A 48 -23.35 -7.29 -8.09
N ASN A 49 -22.35 -6.52 -7.66
CA ASN A 49 -21.16 -7.02 -6.99
C ASN A 49 -21.47 -7.42 -5.54
N PRO A 50 -21.33 -8.70 -5.15
CA PRO A 50 -21.79 -9.21 -3.85
C PRO A 50 -21.06 -8.57 -2.66
N GLN A 51 -19.81 -8.13 -2.85
CA GLN A 51 -19.04 -7.43 -1.82
C GLN A 51 -19.70 -6.12 -1.38
N ILE A 52 -20.46 -5.44 -2.25
CA ILE A 52 -21.15 -4.18 -1.91
C ILE A 52 -22.28 -4.45 -0.90
N ALA A 53 -23.15 -5.41 -1.20
CA ALA A 53 -24.24 -5.78 -0.30
C ALA A 53 -23.73 -6.39 1.02
N PHE A 54 -22.72 -7.26 0.94
CA PHE A 54 -22.06 -7.84 2.12
C PHE A 54 -21.46 -6.76 3.01
N GLY A 55 -20.77 -5.79 2.41
CA GLY A 55 -20.11 -4.72 3.13
C GLY A 55 -21.08 -3.84 3.89
N LYS A 56 -22.23 -3.49 3.30
CA LYS A 56 -23.29 -2.70 3.98
C LYS A 56 -23.74 -3.33 5.29
N VAL A 57 -23.79 -4.67 5.37
CA VAL A 57 -24.17 -5.41 6.59
C VAL A 57 -23.02 -5.51 7.60
N LYS A 58 -21.77 -5.47 7.14
CA LYS A 58 -20.56 -5.71 7.96
C LYS A 58 -19.68 -4.47 8.12
N ASP A 59 -20.20 -3.28 7.81
CA ASP A 59 -19.46 -2.03 7.68
C ASP A 59 -18.50 -1.77 8.83
N ALA A 60 -19.00 -1.81 10.07
CA ALA A 60 -18.20 -1.51 11.25
C ALA A 60 -16.95 -2.41 11.39
N LYS A 61 -17.07 -3.70 11.09
CA LYS A 61 -15.93 -4.64 11.17
C LYS A 61 -14.94 -4.41 10.03
N ILE A 62 -15.46 -4.21 8.82
CA ILE A 62 -14.64 -3.98 7.62
C ILE A 62 -13.87 -2.67 7.76
N LYS A 63 -14.54 -1.60 8.14
CA LYS A 63 -13.95 -0.29 8.37
C LYS A 63 -12.84 -0.34 9.42
N ALA A 64 -13.06 -1.00 10.56
CA ALA A 64 -12.04 -1.14 11.60
C ALA A 64 -10.79 -1.92 11.13
N ALA A 65 -10.95 -2.88 10.21
CA ALA A 65 -9.81 -3.54 9.58
C ALA A 65 -9.11 -2.62 8.58
N PHE A 66 -9.87 -1.93 7.75
CA PHE A 66 -9.36 -1.05 6.70
C PHE A 66 -8.54 0.13 7.27
N GLU A 67 -8.98 0.71 8.37
CA GLU A 67 -8.29 1.82 9.08
C GLU A 67 -6.83 1.50 9.42
N ARG A 68 -6.47 0.22 9.58
CA ARG A 68 -5.11 -0.23 9.91
C ARG A 68 -4.19 -0.32 8.71
N GLU A 69 -4.75 -0.37 7.49
CA GLU A 69 -4.00 -0.68 6.27
C GLU A 69 -4.15 0.38 5.18
N MET A 70 -5.11 1.30 5.28
CA MET A 70 -5.49 2.19 4.17
C MET A 70 -4.35 3.06 3.61
N PHE A 71 -3.33 3.38 4.40
CA PHE A 71 -2.15 4.12 3.95
C PHE A 71 -1.01 3.22 3.42
N SER A 72 -1.22 1.91 3.38
CA SER A 72 -0.28 0.94 2.83
C SER A 72 -0.21 1.02 1.31
N SER A 73 0.95 0.72 0.76
CA SER A 73 1.15 0.46 -0.68
C SER A 73 0.61 -0.92 -1.11
N SER A 74 0.12 -1.74 -0.18
CA SER A 74 -0.37 -3.11 -0.46
C SER A 74 -1.87 -3.16 -0.68
N MET A 75 -2.26 -3.82 -1.77
CA MET A 75 -3.67 -4.08 -2.10
C MET A 75 -4.15 -5.46 -1.66
N ALA A 76 -3.23 -6.36 -1.30
CA ALA A 76 -3.46 -7.81 -1.28
C ALA A 76 -4.60 -8.29 -0.36
N ASN A 77 -4.89 -7.57 0.73
CA ASN A 77 -5.97 -7.92 1.65
C ASN A 77 -7.34 -7.40 1.22
N TRP A 78 -7.40 -6.51 0.22
CA TRP A 78 -8.57 -5.67 -0.05
C TRP A 78 -9.04 -5.70 -1.49
N LEU A 79 -8.12 -5.85 -2.44
CA LEU A 79 -8.41 -5.85 -3.88
C LEU A 79 -7.70 -7.03 -4.56
N TYR A 80 -8.37 -7.59 -5.56
CA TYR A 80 -7.92 -8.71 -6.39
C TYR A 80 -7.54 -9.94 -5.56
N ASN A 81 -8.25 -10.15 -4.44
CA ASN A 81 -7.91 -11.19 -3.46
C ASN A 81 -8.87 -12.39 -3.54
N SER A 82 -8.69 -13.34 -2.63
CA SER A 82 -9.52 -14.52 -2.52
C SER A 82 -10.40 -14.48 -1.27
N PRO A 83 -11.51 -15.24 -1.21
CA PRO A 83 -12.31 -15.37 0.01
C PRO A 83 -11.59 -16.15 1.13
N ASN A 84 -10.35 -16.59 0.93
CA ASN A 84 -9.51 -17.13 2.01
C ASN A 84 -8.93 -16.00 2.88
N ASN A 85 -9.81 -15.23 3.51
CA ASN A 85 -9.49 -14.11 4.39
C ASN A 85 -10.42 -14.12 5.62
N GLU A 86 -10.26 -13.15 6.52
CA GLU A 86 -11.01 -13.06 7.78
C GLU A 86 -12.52 -12.79 7.60
N PHE A 87 -12.92 -12.27 6.44
CA PHE A 87 -14.31 -11.91 6.13
C PHE A 87 -15.04 -12.98 5.31
N LYS A 88 -14.29 -13.93 4.72
CA LYS A 88 -14.84 -14.90 3.75
C LYS A 88 -15.51 -14.23 2.54
N MET A 89 -15.09 -13.02 2.22
CA MET A 89 -15.56 -12.23 1.08
C MET A 89 -14.35 -11.58 0.42
N ARG A 90 -14.25 -11.73 -0.90
CA ARG A 90 -13.18 -11.11 -1.68
C ARG A 90 -13.50 -9.64 -1.99
N ASP A 91 -12.47 -8.88 -2.34
CA ASP A 91 -12.58 -7.57 -2.98
C ASP A 91 -13.37 -6.53 -2.17
N LEU A 92 -13.30 -6.59 -0.83
CA LEU A 92 -13.98 -5.65 0.06
C LEU A 92 -13.48 -4.20 -0.05
N GLY A 93 -12.33 -3.97 -0.69
CA GLY A 93 -11.88 -2.63 -1.05
C GLY A 93 -12.92 -1.90 -1.89
N TYR A 94 -13.55 -2.56 -2.87
CA TYR A 94 -14.64 -1.97 -3.68
C TYR A 94 -15.78 -1.43 -2.81
N TYR A 95 -16.17 -2.18 -1.77
CA TYR A 95 -17.19 -1.73 -0.84
C TYR A 95 -16.77 -0.49 -0.04
N VAL A 96 -15.56 -0.48 0.51
CA VAL A 96 -15.09 0.67 1.31
C VAL A 96 -15.08 1.93 0.47
N GLY A 97 -14.58 1.84 -0.76
CA GLY A 97 -14.58 2.93 -1.73
C GLY A 97 -15.99 3.40 -2.06
N TYR A 98 -16.87 2.45 -2.38
CA TYR A 98 -18.28 2.73 -2.63
C TYR A 98 -18.93 3.44 -1.45
N ALA A 99 -18.70 2.98 -0.21
CA ALA A 99 -19.30 3.56 0.99
C ALA A 99 -18.84 5.01 1.24
N ILE A 100 -17.55 5.30 1.04
CA ILE A 100 -17.01 6.67 1.08
C ILE A 100 -17.74 7.55 0.05
N CYS A 101 -17.80 7.09 -1.19
CA CYS A 101 -18.39 7.85 -2.29
C CYS A 101 -19.91 8.02 -2.11
N GLU A 102 -20.62 6.98 -1.64
CA GLU A 102 -22.06 6.99 -1.38
C GLU A 102 -22.38 8.01 -0.29
N LYS A 103 -21.61 8.04 0.81
CA LYS A 103 -21.78 9.03 1.88
C LYS A 103 -21.56 10.44 1.38
N TYR A 104 -20.46 10.70 0.66
CA TYR A 104 -20.18 12.01 0.07
C TYR A 104 -21.28 12.44 -0.93
N TYR A 105 -21.69 11.54 -1.82
CA TYR A 105 -22.74 11.84 -2.80
C TYR A 105 -24.07 12.12 -2.11
N ALA A 106 -24.45 11.36 -1.08
CA ALA A 106 -25.73 11.50 -0.38
C ALA A 106 -25.89 12.90 0.25
N GLN A 107 -24.84 13.41 0.91
CA GLN A 107 -24.86 14.73 1.56
C GLN A 107 -24.72 15.91 0.58
N ALA A 108 -24.25 15.69 -0.64
CA ALA A 108 -24.04 16.77 -1.60
C ALA A 108 -25.39 17.39 -2.00
N LYS A 109 -25.49 18.73 -1.92
CA LYS A 109 -26.68 19.46 -2.37
C LYS A 109 -26.80 19.47 -3.89
N ASP A 110 -25.68 19.69 -4.57
CA ASP A 110 -25.58 19.63 -6.02
C ASP A 110 -24.94 18.28 -6.43
N LYS A 111 -25.77 17.39 -6.98
CA LYS A 111 -25.32 16.08 -7.44
C LYS A 111 -24.43 16.15 -8.68
N LYS A 112 -24.62 17.15 -9.55
CA LYS A 112 -23.78 17.32 -10.75
C LYS A 112 -22.38 17.76 -10.34
N LEU A 113 -22.29 18.67 -9.38
CA LEU A 113 -21.01 19.08 -8.81
C LEU A 113 -20.32 17.91 -8.09
N ALA A 114 -21.05 17.09 -7.33
CA ALA A 114 -20.48 15.91 -6.67
C ALA A 114 -19.87 14.92 -7.67
N VAL A 115 -20.56 14.63 -8.78
CA VAL A 115 -20.03 13.78 -9.85
C VAL A 115 -18.79 14.41 -10.47
N LYS A 116 -18.82 15.71 -10.77
CA LYS A 116 -17.67 16.42 -11.32
C LYS A 116 -16.45 16.35 -10.39
N GLU A 117 -16.63 16.59 -9.09
CA GLU A 117 -15.57 16.48 -8.08
C GLU A 117 -14.97 15.07 -8.05
N MET A 118 -15.78 14.01 -8.10
CA MET A 118 -15.28 12.62 -8.16
C MET A 118 -14.48 12.35 -9.43
N ILE A 119 -14.96 12.77 -10.59
CA ILE A 119 -14.30 12.50 -11.88
C ILE A 119 -12.99 13.29 -12.02
N GLU A 120 -12.98 14.56 -11.63
CA GLU A 120 -11.85 15.47 -11.81
C GLU A 120 -10.85 15.44 -10.64
N LEU A 121 -11.07 14.65 -9.60
CA LEU A 121 -10.13 14.51 -8.48
C LEU A 121 -8.78 13.98 -8.99
N ASP A 122 -7.69 14.61 -8.56
CA ASP A 122 -6.36 14.03 -8.69
C ASP A 122 -6.10 13.10 -7.49
N TYR A 123 -6.44 11.83 -7.66
CA TYR A 123 -6.39 10.82 -6.61
C TYR A 123 -4.98 10.59 -6.05
N ASN A 124 -3.93 10.86 -6.84
CA ASN A 124 -2.55 10.70 -6.38
C ASN A 124 -1.99 11.98 -5.71
N LYS A 125 -2.73 13.10 -5.76
CA LYS A 125 -2.47 14.24 -4.89
C LYS A 125 -3.13 14.01 -3.54
N GLU A 126 -2.34 13.50 -2.60
CA GLU A 126 -2.81 13.03 -1.29
C GLU A 126 -3.69 14.06 -0.55
N GLU A 127 -3.29 15.33 -0.50
CA GLU A 127 -4.05 16.38 0.19
C GLU A 127 -5.49 16.52 -0.36
N ASP A 128 -5.65 16.46 -1.68
CA ASP A 128 -6.95 16.58 -2.34
C ASP A 128 -7.80 15.32 -2.08
N LEU A 129 -7.19 14.14 -2.14
CA LEU A 129 -7.84 12.87 -1.82
C LEU A 129 -8.35 12.85 -0.38
N LEU A 130 -7.50 13.20 0.59
CA LEU A 130 -7.89 13.21 2.00
C LEU A 130 -8.99 14.24 2.25
N ALA A 131 -8.89 15.44 1.68
CA ALA A 131 -9.94 16.44 1.80
C ALA A 131 -11.29 15.97 1.22
N PHE A 132 -11.28 15.26 0.08
CA PHE A 132 -12.49 14.65 -0.48
C PHE A 132 -13.10 13.60 0.46
N ILE A 133 -12.29 12.69 0.99
CA ILE A 133 -12.77 11.62 1.88
C ILE A 133 -13.28 12.21 3.20
N GLU A 134 -12.64 13.23 3.76
CA GLU A 134 -13.10 13.90 4.98
C GLU A 134 -14.49 14.50 4.80
N LYS A 135 -14.77 15.10 3.63
CA LYS A 135 -16.12 15.57 3.32
C LYS A 135 -17.13 14.44 3.47
N SER A 136 -16.82 13.20 3.07
CA SER A 136 -17.76 12.05 3.17
C SER A 136 -18.20 11.73 4.60
N LYS A 137 -17.42 12.14 5.63
CA LYS A 137 -17.62 11.75 7.03
C LYS A 137 -17.71 10.24 7.24
N TYR A 138 -17.13 9.44 6.34
CA TYR A 138 -17.13 7.99 6.46
C TYR A 138 -16.30 7.54 7.65
N PHE A 139 -15.13 8.14 7.90
CA PHE A 139 -14.27 7.84 9.04
C PHE A 139 -14.64 8.64 10.29
N ALA A 140 -14.41 8.06 11.47
CA ALA A 140 -14.85 8.64 12.74
C ALA A 140 -13.89 9.72 13.29
N LYS A 141 -12.63 9.68 12.85
CA LYS A 141 -11.57 10.61 13.23
C LYS A 141 -10.99 11.24 11.96
N PRO A 142 -10.24 12.35 12.08
CA PRO A 142 -9.47 12.86 10.95
C PRO A 142 -8.49 11.80 10.42
N LEU A 143 -8.36 11.70 9.10
CA LEU A 143 -7.48 10.78 8.37
C LEU A 143 -6.02 10.92 8.79
N ALA A 144 -5.59 12.12 9.18
CA ALA A 144 -4.25 12.36 9.73
C ALA A 144 -3.95 11.50 10.98
N VAL A 145 -4.95 11.25 11.83
CA VAL A 145 -4.78 10.40 13.04
C VAL A 145 -4.50 8.96 12.65
N TYR A 146 -5.23 8.44 11.65
CA TYR A 146 -5.01 7.08 11.17
C TYR A 146 -3.68 6.96 10.41
N LYS A 147 -3.28 8.00 9.66
CA LYS A 147 -1.98 8.05 8.99
C LYS A 147 -0.83 8.00 9.98
N GLU A 148 -0.89 8.80 11.04
CA GLU A 148 0.12 8.80 12.10
C GLU A 148 0.20 7.43 12.78
N ALA A 149 -0.94 6.79 13.07
CA ALA A 149 -0.97 5.46 13.64
C ALA A 149 -0.36 4.41 12.71
N PHE A 150 -0.66 4.48 11.40
CA PHE A 150 -0.06 3.61 10.40
C PHE A 150 1.46 3.79 10.35
N GLU A 151 1.97 5.03 10.24
CA GLU A 151 3.41 5.29 10.19
C GLU A 151 4.16 4.84 11.44
N LYS A 152 3.53 4.92 12.62
CA LYS A 152 4.10 4.39 13.88
C LYS A 152 4.14 2.86 13.92
N SER A 153 3.23 2.18 13.21
CA SER A 153 3.13 0.72 13.21
C SER A 153 4.11 0.01 12.26
N ARG A 154 4.68 0.76 11.30
CA ARG A 154 5.55 0.19 10.26
C ARG A 154 6.85 -0.36 10.85
N PRO A 155 7.33 -1.53 10.38
CA PRO A 155 8.65 -2.02 10.76
C PRO A 155 9.74 -1.08 10.24
N GLU A 156 10.87 -1.10 10.92
CA GLU A 156 12.07 -0.34 10.56
C GLU A 156 13.28 -1.25 10.55
N VAL A 157 14.25 -0.96 9.67
CA VAL A 157 15.61 -1.50 9.81
C VAL A 157 16.30 -0.67 10.89
N ILE A 158 16.65 -1.29 11.99
CA ILE A 158 17.27 -0.63 13.16
C ILE A 158 18.81 -0.70 13.13
N GLY A 159 19.38 -1.46 12.19
CA GLY A 159 20.81 -1.53 12.02
C GLY A 159 21.26 -2.62 11.06
N ILE A 160 22.55 -2.58 10.74
CA ILE A 160 23.27 -3.63 10.02
C ILE A 160 24.31 -4.18 10.98
N LYS A 161 24.41 -5.50 11.11
CA LYS A 161 25.29 -6.14 12.10
C LYS A 161 26.77 -5.89 11.81
N GLU A 162 27.17 -5.99 10.54
CA GLU A 162 28.58 -6.06 10.15
C GLU A 162 29.24 -4.67 10.04
N PHE A 163 28.47 -3.60 9.88
CA PHE A 163 28.97 -2.23 9.77
C PHE A 163 27.87 -1.20 10.06
N GLU A 164 28.29 0.02 10.41
CA GLU A 164 27.38 1.16 10.49
C GLU A 164 27.00 1.67 9.09
N ASN A 165 25.72 1.96 8.88
CA ASN A 165 25.27 2.55 7.62
C ASN A 165 25.89 3.94 7.44
N ASN A 166 26.20 4.30 6.19
CA ASN A 166 26.96 5.48 5.78
C ASN A 166 28.46 5.44 6.14
N SER A 167 28.98 4.32 6.64
CA SER A 167 30.42 4.14 6.84
C SER A 167 31.20 4.36 5.54
N GLN A 168 32.37 4.99 5.66
CA GLN A 168 33.25 5.29 4.53
C GLN A 168 34.39 4.26 4.37
N ASN A 169 34.47 3.27 5.26
CA ASN A 169 35.61 2.36 5.35
C ASN A 169 35.19 0.93 5.71
N VAL A 170 34.15 0.40 5.06
CA VAL A 170 33.66 -0.97 5.29
C VAL A 170 34.72 -1.98 4.85
N ASN A 171 35.02 -2.96 5.71
CA ASN A 171 36.02 -3.99 5.45
C ASN A 171 35.64 -4.80 4.20
N ILE A 172 36.54 -4.81 3.22
CA ILE A 172 36.40 -5.53 1.95
C ILE A 172 36.16 -7.04 2.11
N ASN A 173 36.60 -7.62 3.23
CA ASN A 173 36.41 -9.03 3.55
C ASN A 173 35.02 -9.35 4.14
N THR A 174 34.13 -8.36 4.26
CA THR A 174 32.75 -8.57 4.68
C THR A 174 32.00 -9.34 3.60
N LYS A 175 31.58 -10.57 3.92
CA LYS A 175 30.89 -11.48 2.98
C LYS A 175 29.39 -11.58 3.20
N THR A 176 28.90 -11.01 4.29
CA THR A 176 27.51 -11.12 4.73
C THR A 176 27.00 -9.78 5.19
N VAL A 177 25.72 -9.51 4.92
CA VAL A 177 24.97 -8.43 5.55
C VAL A 177 23.81 -9.05 6.32
N THR A 178 23.65 -8.62 7.57
CA THR A 178 22.54 -8.97 8.44
C THR A 178 21.79 -7.71 8.83
N LEU A 179 20.56 -7.57 8.33
CA LEU A 179 19.65 -6.48 8.68
C LEU A 179 18.93 -6.84 9.98
N TYR A 180 18.91 -5.93 10.96
CA TYR A 180 18.05 -6.05 12.14
C TYR A 180 16.78 -5.23 11.96
N PHE A 181 15.64 -5.80 12.35
CA PHE A 181 14.33 -5.17 12.27
C PHE A 181 13.77 -4.85 13.67
N SER A 182 12.96 -3.79 13.75
CA SER A 182 12.29 -3.38 14.99
C SER A 182 11.24 -4.39 15.50
N GLN A 183 10.75 -5.28 14.63
CA GLN A 183 9.72 -6.27 14.94
C GLN A 183 9.90 -7.56 14.11
N PRO A 184 9.25 -8.68 14.49
CA PRO A 184 9.23 -9.90 13.69
C PRO A 184 8.66 -9.66 12.28
N MET A 185 9.35 -10.20 11.28
CA MET A 185 9.04 -10.01 9.87
C MET A 185 8.37 -11.24 9.24
N ASN A 186 7.61 -11.02 8.16
CA ASN A 186 7.10 -12.09 7.32
C ASN A 186 8.23 -12.67 6.46
N VAL A 187 8.59 -13.93 6.72
CA VAL A 187 9.72 -14.61 6.08
C VAL A 187 9.58 -14.82 4.58
N ASN A 188 8.34 -14.74 4.06
CA ASN A 188 8.03 -14.90 2.65
C ASN A 188 8.03 -13.56 1.89
N ALA A 189 8.13 -12.43 2.59
CA ALA A 189 8.03 -11.09 2.02
C ALA A 189 9.37 -10.35 2.14
N ARG A 190 10.04 -10.15 1.00
CA ARG A 190 11.33 -9.44 0.91
C ARG A 190 11.47 -8.78 -0.46
N GLY A 191 12.25 -7.71 -0.51
CA GLY A 191 12.59 -7.09 -1.78
C GLY A 191 13.64 -6.00 -1.62
N PHE A 192 14.57 -5.99 -2.57
CA PHE A 192 15.60 -4.98 -2.72
C PHE A 192 15.42 -4.26 -4.04
N ASP A 193 15.88 -3.02 -4.11
CA ASP A 193 15.91 -2.23 -5.34
C ASP A 193 17.17 -1.37 -5.38
N TYR A 194 17.39 -0.70 -6.50
CA TYR A 194 18.49 0.25 -6.68
C TYR A 194 18.35 1.44 -5.73
N GLY A 195 19.49 1.91 -5.22
CA GLY A 195 19.56 3.21 -4.57
C GLY A 195 19.55 4.37 -5.57
N PRO A 196 19.53 5.62 -5.07
CA PRO A 196 19.58 6.83 -5.91
C PRO A 196 20.72 6.87 -6.92
N THR A 197 21.86 6.23 -6.65
CA THR A 197 22.99 6.17 -7.59
C THR A 197 22.84 5.11 -8.70
N GLY A 198 21.73 4.38 -8.72
CA GLY A 198 21.38 3.41 -9.75
C GLY A 198 22.16 2.10 -9.70
N GLU A 199 21.96 1.30 -10.74
CA GLU A 199 22.45 -0.09 -10.86
C GLU A 199 23.97 -0.24 -10.69
N LYS A 200 24.77 0.73 -11.16
CA LYS A 200 26.24 0.63 -11.11
C LYS A 200 26.81 0.49 -9.70
N ASN A 201 26.09 1.00 -8.70
CA ASN A 201 26.50 0.96 -7.30
C ASN A 201 25.65 -0.01 -6.47
N VAL A 202 24.87 -0.89 -7.11
CA VAL A 202 23.99 -1.81 -6.38
C VAL A 202 24.80 -2.78 -5.52
N LEU A 203 24.38 -2.97 -4.27
CA LEU A 203 24.87 -4.06 -3.42
C LEU A 203 24.16 -5.35 -3.82
N MET A 204 24.76 -6.10 -4.75
CA MET A 204 24.15 -7.30 -5.28
C MET A 204 24.08 -8.43 -4.25
N VAL A 205 22.87 -8.93 -4.00
CA VAL A 205 22.64 -10.15 -3.20
C VAL A 205 23.21 -11.34 -3.95
N GLN A 206 24.23 -12.00 -3.39
CA GLN A 206 24.83 -13.20 -3.99
C GLN A 206 24.01 -14.45 -3.66
N LYS A 207 23.60 -14.56 -2.39
CA LYS A 207 22.83 -15.69 -1.89
C LYS A 207 22.01 -15.29 -0.68
N VAL A 208 20.75 -15.72 -0.62
CA VAL A 208 19.91 -15.53 0.56
C VAL A 208 20.27 -16.59 1.61
N ILE A 209 20.62 -16.15 2.82
CA ILE A 209 20.76 -17.03 3.98
C ILE A 209 19.37 -17.20 4.62
N GLY A 210 18.65 -16.11 4.82
CA GLY A 210 17.26 -16.11 5.28
C GLY A 210 17.04 -15.34 6.57
N PHE A 211 15.86 -15.51 7.15
CA PHE A 211 15.49 -14.88 8.41
C PHE A 211 15.99 -15.69 9.61
N SER A 212 16.29 -15.00 10.70
CA SER A 212 16.49 -15.62 12.01
C SER A 212 15.23 -16.35 12.50
N ALA A 213 15.40 -17.25 13.47
CA ALA A 213 14.28 -17.98 14.07
C ALA A 213 13.23 -17.06 14.73
N ASP A 214 13.67 -15.95 15.35
CA ASP A 214 12.79 -14.92 15.91
C ASP A 214 12.25 -13.92 14.89
N LYS A 215 12.65 -14.08 13.61
CA LYS A 215 12.24 -13.27 12.45
C LYS A 215 12.62 -11.79 12.55
N LYS A 216 13.51 -11.43 13.48
CA LYS A 216 13.97 -10.04 13.69
C LYS A 216 15.26 -9.70 12.96
N SER A 217 15.86 -10.65 12.24
CA SER A 217 16.92 -10.33 11.31
C SER A 217 16.80 -11.09 9.99
N PHE A 218 17.41 -10.52 8.94
CA PHE A 218 17.53 -11.14 7.62
C PHE A 218 18.97 -11.05 7.14
N SER A 219 19.56 -12.19 6.80
CA SER A 219 20.95 -12.29 6.34
C SER A 219 21.05 -12.73 4.90
N TYR A 220 22.05 -12.19 4.20
CA TYR A 220 22.39 -12.55 2.83
C TYR A 220 23.88 -12.33 2.56
N GLU A 221 24.41 -13.12 1.64
CA GLU A 221 25.80 -13.04 1.20
C GLU A 221 25.96 -11.91 0.17
N ILE A 222 27.10 -11.22 0.25
CA ILE A 222 27.51 -10.12 -0.62
C ILE A 222 28.94 -10.34 -1.11
N LYS A 223 29.30 -9.63 -2.17
CA LYS A 223 30.68 -9.51 -2.65
C LYS A 223 31.02 -8.03 -2.76
N LEU A 224 32.14 -7.65 -2.16
CA LEU A 224 32.63 -6.28 -2.15
C LEU A 224 33.87 -6.13 -3.05
N GLU A 225 34.09 -4.90 -3.50
CA GLU A 225 35.25 -4.47 -4.29
C GLU A 225 35.89 -3.28 -3.58
N PRO A 226 37.23 -3.13 -3.61
CA PRO A 226 37.93 -2.07 -2.89
C PRO A 226 37.55 -0.69 -3.43
N ASN A 227 37.59 0.32 -2.54
CA ASN A 227 37.29 1.72 -2.83
C ASN A 227 35.97 1.97 -3.61
N ARG A 228 34.95 1.13 -3.40
CA ARG A 228 33.66 1.22 -4.11
C ARG A 228 32.56 1.74 -3.20
N HIS A 229 31.70 2.58 -3.77
CA HIS A 229 30.49 3.09 -3.14
C HIS A 229 29.31 2.18 -3.49
N TYR A 230 28.60 1.68 -2.48
CA TYR A 230 27.44 0.82 -2.62
C TYR A 230 26.17 1.49 -2.12
N GLN A 231 25.07 1.30 -2.85
CA GLN A 231 23.72 1.68 -2.47
C GLN A 231 22.67 0.63 -2.87
N SER A 232 21.77 0.30 -1.95
CA SER A 232 20.57 -0.50 -2.23
C SER A 232 19.44 -0.14 -1.29
N VAL A 233 18.21 -0.14 -1.78
CA VAL A 233 17.01 0.09 -0.96
C VAL A 233 16.46 -1.24 -0.47
N VAL A 234 16.32 -1.39 0.84
CA VAL A 234 15.46 -2.41 1.45
C VAL A 234 14.04 -1.89 1.34
N THR A 235 13.23 -2.50 0.46
CA THR A 235 11.97 -1.91 0.02
C THR A 235 10.79 -2.28 0.92
N GLU A 236 9.66 -1.61 0.69
CA GLU A 236 8.36 -1.90 1.28
C GLU A 236 7.80 -3.30 0.95
N ARG A 237 8.48 -4.08 0.09
CA ARG A 237 8.17 -5.51 -0.10
C ARG A 237 8.48 -6.34 1.14
N PHE A 238 9.41 -5.87 2.00
CA PHE A 238 9.52 -6.41 3.36
C PHE A 238 8.29 -5.99 4.18
N ARG A 239 7.74 -6.94 4.93
CA ARG A 239 6.52 -6.76 5.73
C ARG A 239 6.66 -7.39 7.09
N ASN A 240 5.99 -6.85 8.11
CA ASN A 240 5.82 -7.58 9.37
C ASN A 240 4.82 -8.73 9.19
N GLU A 241 4.61 -9.52 10.26
CA GLU A 241 3.66 -10.64 10.24
C GLU A 241 2.20 -10.21 10.01
N ALA A 242 1.86 -8.97 10.33
CA ALA A 242 0.56 -8.37 10.04
C ALA A 242 0.43 -7.84 8.60
N GLY A 243 1.47 -7.98 7.77
CA GLY A 243 1.47 -7.51 6.37
C GLY A 243 1.80 -6.02 6.18
N ILE A 244 2.09 -5.29 7.26
CA ILE A 244 2.42 -3.85 7.24
C ILE A 244 3.80 -3.67 6.60
N PRO A 245 3.93 -2.81 5.57
CA PRO A 245 5.18 -2.61 4.84
C PRO A 245 6.25 -1.90 5.69
N LEU A 246 7.48 -2.36 5.55
CA LEU A 246 8.69 -1.73 6.09
C LEU A 246 8.78 -0.26 5.67
N LYS A 247 9.28 0.61 6.55
CA LYS A 247 9.82 1.92 6.14
C LYS A 247 11.06 1.68 5.30
N ALA A 248 10.98 2.00 4.01
CA ALA A 248 12.07 1.76 3.08
C ALA A 248 13.39 2.31 3.64
N TYR A 249 14.44 1.51 3.55
CA TYR A 249 15.72 1.81 4.18
C TYR A 249 16.84 1.78 3.14
N LEU A 250 17.57 2.88 3.01
CA LEU A 250 18.71 2.97 2.11
C LEU A 250 19.97 2.44 2.81
N ILE A 251 20.48 1.30 2.34
CA ILE A 251 21.85 0.88 2.61
C ILE A 251 22.75 1.76 1.74
N ASN A 252 23.72 2.42 2.35
CA ASN A 252 24.64 3.34 1.69
C ASN A 252 25.99 3.27 2.41
N PHE A 253 27.07 2.86 1.75
CA PHE A 253 28.40 2.82 2.37
C PHE A 253 29.51 2.77 1.34
N LYS A 254 30.74 3.09 1.76
CA LYS A 254 31.94 2.93 0.94
C LYS A 254 32.88 1.90 1.58
N THR A 255 33.52 1.09 0.74
CA THR A 255 34.51 0.12 1.20
C THR A 255 35.88 0.76 1.41
N ALA A 256 36.67 0.13 2.27
CA ALA A 256 38.10 0.39 2.39
C ALA A 256 38.85 0.18 1.06
N GLU A 257 40.06 0.72 0.99
CA GLU A 257 41.05 0.42 -0.06
C GLU A 257 41.47 -1.05 -0.07
#